data_AF-V7BLV4-F1
#
_entry.id   AF-V7BLV4-F1
#
_cell.length_a   1.000
_cell.length_b   1.000
_cell.length_c   1.000
_cell.angle_alpha   90.00
_cell.angle_beta   90.00
_cell.angle_gamma   90.00
#
_symmetry.space_group_name_H-M   'P 1'
#
loop_
_entity.id
_entity.type
_entity.pdbx_description
1 polymer ?
#
loop_
_entity_poly.entity_id
_entity_poly.type
_entity_poly.pdbx_seq_one_letter_code
_entity_poly.pdbx_strand_id
1 'polypeptide(L)'
;SKNKRMLLCLSVEKYKSTFNLEKAVCNHGFFMMAPNKWNPSTKSLQRPLRLMDQCCSVMVTISHLPGENNLHVHVHDVQLLSLEDQQAILALSRMLRISDEDENTVIEFQKLYPEAKEEGFGRIFRSPSIFEDAVKSLLLCYSSWQRTLKMAKSLCGLKLQLSRSNRKKQQLVGNFPTSKELVEIGETNLQKQCRLGMRAGYIMKLAKKVEKNSVMEKLEKEKSCWLAYSILDEFKGFGPFSTATTLMCMGIYEKVPTDTETKALLKQVLSTLCTI
;
A
#
# COMPACT_ATOMS: atom_id res chain seq x y z
N SER A 1 3.77 29.98 14.76
CA SER A 1 2.92 29.48 13.66
C SER A 1 2.07 28.35 14.22
N LYS A 2 0.75 28.54 14.39
CA LYS A 2 -0.12 27.45 14.91
C LYS A 2 -0.11 26.33 13.88
N ASN A 3 0.20 25.09 14.28
CA ASN A 3 0.11 23.89 13.42
C ASN A 3 -1.33 23.79 12.89
N LYS A 4 -1.56 24.27 11.66
CA LYS A 4 -2.85 24.16 10.99
C LYS A 4 -3.13 22.68 10.77
N ARG A 5 -4.24 22.19 11.31
CA ARG A 5 -4.68 20.79 11.16
C ARG A 5 -6.17 20.78 10.90
N MET A 6 -6.58 19.98 9.91
CA MET A 6 -7.97 19.65 9.63
C MET A 6 -8.23 18.21 10.09
N LEU A 7 -9.36 17.96 10.75
CA LEU A 7 -9.79 16.62 11.12
C LEU A 7 -10.85 16.15 10.12
N LEU A 8 -10.62 14.97 9.54
CA LEU A 8 -11.62 14.19 8.82
C LEU A 8 -11.96 12.95 9.64
N CYS A 9 -13.20 12.48 9.54
CA CYS A 9 -13.66 11.26 10.17
C CYS A 9 -14.06 10.23 9.12
N LEU A 10 -13.58 9.00 9.27
CA LEU A 10 -14.06 7.85 8.49
C LEU A 10 -14.81 6.90 9.41
N SER A 11 -16.11 6.71 9.17
CA SER A 11 -16.91 5.80 9.98
C SER A 11 -16.49 4.34 9.79
N VAL A 12 -16.34 3.65 10.91
CA VAL A 12 -16.14 2.20 11.02
C VAL A 12 -17.24 1.57 11.89
N GLU A 13 -18.33 2.30 12.15
CA GLU A 13 -19.42 1.88 13.04
C GLU A 13 -20.00 0.51 12.66
N LYS A 14 -20.18 0.28 11.35
CA LYS A 14 -20.69 -0.98 10.80
C LYS A 14 -19.78 -2.17 11.14
N TYR A 15 -18.49 -1.92 11.38
CA TYR A 15 -17.47 -2.93 11.60
C TYR A 15 -16.85 -2.83 13.00
N LYS A 16 -17.50 -2.13 13.94
CA LYS A 16 -16.93 -1.81 15.27
C LYS A 16 -16.52 -3.04 16.10
N SER A 17 -17.14 -4.19 15.86
CA SER A 17 -16.86 -5.43 16.59
C SER A 17 -15.63 -6.19 16.08
N THR A 18 -15.15 -5.85 14.89
CA THR A 18 -14.12 -6.63 14.16
C THR A 18 -12.97 -5.76 13.65
N PHE A 19 -13.20 -4.47 13.44
CA PHE A 19 -12.19 -3.55 12.97
C PHE A 19 -11.29 -3.06 14.12
N ASN A 20 -9.99 -3.26 13.94
CA ASN A 20 -8.96 -2.71 14.80
C ASN A 20 -7.86 -2.11 13.91
N LEU A 21 -7.56 -0.81 14.07
CA LEU A 21 -6.60 -0.11 13.20
C LEU A 21 -5.20 -0.73 13.24
N GLU A 22 -4.71 -1.08 14.43
CA GLU A 22 -3.37 -1.68 14.58
C GLU A 22 -3.31 -3.02 13.87
N LYS A 23 -4.29 -3.89 14.06
CA LYS A 23 -4.35 -5.19 13.35
C LYS A 23 -4.51 -5.00 11.84
N ALA A 24 -5.38 -4.10 11.41
CA ALA A 24 -5.60 -3.78 9.99
C ALA A 24 -4.32 -3.30 9.29
N VAL A 25 -3.44 -2.59 9.99
CA VAL A 25 -2.18 -2.06 9.44
C VAL A 25 -1.02 -3.05 9.60
N CYS A 26 -0.88 -3.67 10.77
CA CYS A 26 0.35 -4.36 11.17
C CYS A 26 0.36 -5.88 10.93
N ASN A 27 -0.76 -6.48 10.54
CA ASN A 27 -0.80 -7.91 10.21
C ASN A 27 0.00 -8.30 8.96
N HIS A 28 0.47 -7.34 8.16
CA HIS A 28 1.22 -7.59 6.92
C HIS A 28 2.33 -6.56 6.69
N GLY A 29 3.52 -6.99 6.28
CA GLY A 29 4.73 -6.15 6.22
C GLY A 29 4.67 -4.89 5.33
N PHE A 30 3.67 -4.74 4.45
CA PHE A 30 3.53 -3.57 3.57
C PHE A 30 3.47 -2.23 4.32
N PHE A 31 3.00 -2.19 5.57
CA PHE A 31 2.99 -0.96 6.37
C PHE A 31 4.39 -0.43 6.67
N MET A 32 5.42 -1.28 6.62
CA MET A 32 6.81 -0.86 6.85
C MET A 32 7.42 -0.23 5.60
N MET A 33 6.85 -0.48 4.42
CA MET A 33 7.33 0.10 3.17
C MET A 33 6.93 1.58 3.10
N ALA A 34 7.90 2.42 2.77
CA ALA A 34 7.64 3.84 2.52
C ALA A 34 6.50 4.02 1.49
N PRO A 35 5.68 5.07 1.63
CA PRO A 35 5.87 6.22 2.52
C PRO A 35 5.21 6.06 3.90
N ASN A 36 4.73 4.86 4.24
CA ASN A 36 4.06 4.57 5.50
C ASN A 36 5.02 4.70 6.70
N LYS A 37 4.50 5.19 7.82
CA LYS A 37 5.16 5.21 9.13
C LYS A 37 4.15 4.84 10.21
N TRP A 38 4.31 3.67 10.80
CA TRP A 38 3.55 3.28 11.98
C TRP A 38 4.22 3.84 13.25
N ASN A 39 3.43 4.47 14.12
CA ASN A 39 3.89 4.84 15.45
C ASN A 39 3.26 3.87 16.48
N PRO A 40 4.07 2.99 17.11
CA PRO A 40 3.56 2.03 18.07
C PRO A 40 3.07 2.67 19.37
N SER A 41 3.63 3.82 19.80
CA SER A 41 3.22 4.45 21.06
C SER A 41 1.85 5.11 20.97
N THR A 42 1.50 5.68 19.82
CA THR A 42 0.22 6.34 19.57
C THR A 42 -0.74 5.49 18.75
N LYS A 43 -0.35 4.26 18.38
CA LYS A 43 -1.10 3.34 17.50
C LYS A 43 -1.68 4.04 16.27
N SER A 44 -0.83 4.80 15.59
CA SER A 44 -1.26 5.67 14.48
C SER A 44 -0.41 5.47 13.23
N LEU A 45 -1.06 5.50 12.07
CA LEU A 45 -0.40 5.46 10.77
C LEU A 45 -0.21 6.89 10.25
N GLN A 46 1.03 7.27 9.96
CA GLN A 46 1.36 8.51 9.26
C GLN A 46 1.81 8.21 7.84
N ARG A 47 1.24 8.90 6.86
CA ARG A 47 1.71 8.86 5.46
C ARG A 47 1.26 10.11 4.69
N PRO A 48 1.90 10.44 3.57
CA PRO A 48 1.32 11.32 2.58
C PRO A 48 0.17 10.66 1.83
N LEU A 49 -0.87 11.43 1.55
CA LEU A 49 -1.96 11.08 0.64
C LEU A 49 -2.07 12.13 -0.47
N ARG A 50 -2.43 11.65 -1.66
CA ARG A 50 -2.54 12.47 -2.86
C ARG A 50 -3.86 13.24 -2.83
N LEU A 51 -3.82 14.51 -3.22
CA LEU A 51 -5.01 15.32 -3.45
C LEU A 51 -5.62 15.01 -4.83
N MET A 52 -6.80 15.57 -5.11
CA MET A 52 -7.56 15.26 -6.33
C MET A 52 -6.76 15.59 -7.61
N ASP A 53 -5.95 16.65 -7.56
CA ASP A 53 -5.10 17.11 -8.68
C ASP A 53 -3.98 16.13 -9.11
N GLN A 54 -3.78 15.04 -8.35
CA GLN A 54 -2.74 14.02 -8.54
C GLN A 54 -1.29 14.54 -8.47
N CYS A 55 -1.08 15.83 -8.21
CA CYS A 55 0.21 16.49 -8.18
C CYS A 55 0.65 16.84 -6.76
N CYS A 56 -0.31 17.26 -5.94
CA CYS A 56 -0.11 17.66 -4.56
C CYS A 56 -0.34 16.49 -3.61
N SER A 57 0.33 16.53 -2.46
CA SER A 57 0.16 15.56 -1.38
C SER A 57 0.18 16.28 -0.05
N VAL A 58 -0.64 15.78 0.87
CA VAL A 58 -0.72 16.26 2.25
C VAL A 58 -0.30 15.13 3.18
N MET A 59 0.42 15.47 4.26
CA MET A 59 0.67 14.50 5.32
C MET A 59 -0.61 14.26 6.11
N VAL A 60 -0.94 13.00 6.36
CA VAL A 60 -2.02 12.61 7.26
C VAL A 60 -1.51 11.76 8.41
N THR A 61 -2.18 11.84 9.55
CA THR A 61 -2.07 10.89 10.66
C THR A 61 -3.43 10.27 10.91
N ILE A 62 -3.50 8.95 10.84
CA ILE A 62 -4.71 8.15 11.05
C ILE A 62 -4.59 7.46 12.40
N SER A 63 -5.59 7.63 13.25
CA SER A 63 -5.68 7.01 14.58
C SER A 63 -7.10 6.54 14.85
N HIS A 64 -7.23 5.55 15.73
CA HIS A 64 -8.50 5.03 16.21
C HIS A 64 -8.49 5.08 17.73
N LEU A 65 -9.31 5.94 18.33
CA LEU A 65 -9.39 5.98 19.80
C LEU A 65 -10.28 4.82 20.28
N PRO A 66 -9.97 4.21 21.44
CA PRO A 66 -10.76 3.13 21.98
C PRO A 66 -12.24 3.52 22.17
N GLY A 67 -13.15 2.67 21.67
CA GLY A 67 -14.59 2.86 21.80
C GLY A 67 -15.22 3.84 20.80
N GLU A 68 -14.45 4.47 19.92
CA GLU A 68 -14.99 5.37 18.91
C GLU A 68 -15.45 4.63 17.66
N ASN A 69 -16.56 5.13 17.10
CA ASN A 69 -17.14 4.65 15.84
C ASN A 69 -16.41 5.19 14.59
N ASN A 70 -15.46 6.09 14.76
CA ASN A 70 -14.77 6.77 13.66
C ASN A 70 -13.26 6.62 13.79
N LEU A 71 -12.60 6.55 12.63
CA LEU A 71 -11.19 6.82 12.51
C LEU A 71 -10.97 8.32 12.38
N HIS A 72 -10.04 8.85 13.18
CA HIS A 72 -9.60 10.23 13.12
C HIS A 72 -8.45 10.37 12.14
N VAL A 73 -8.64 11.21 11.14
CA VAL A 73 -7.69 11.48 10.06
C VAL A 73 -7.28 12.95 10.15
N HIS A 74 -6.17 13.20 10.82
CA HIS A 74 -5.60 14.54 10.92
C HIS A 74 -4.77 14.86 9.69
N VAL A 75 -5.23 15.84 8.91
CA VAL A 75 -4.52 16.40 7.76
C VAL A 75 -3.66 17.58 8.24
N HIS A 76 -2.36 17.50 8.02
CA HIS A 76 -1.38 18.49 8.51
C HIS A 76 -1.15 19.61 7.49
N ASP A 77 -0.74 20.77 8.01
CA ASP A 77 -0.35 21.96 7.24
C ASP A 77 -1.45 22.53 6.32
N VAL A 78 -2.71 22.17 6.59
CA VAL A 78 -3.89 22.60 5.84
C VAL A 78 -4.97 23.09 6.81
N GLN A 79 -5.67 24.15 6.41
CA GLN A 79 -6.83 24.69 7.14
C GLN A 79 -8.15 24.17 6.59
N LEU A 80 -8.25 24.08 5.26
CA LEU A 80 -9.45 23.66 4.56
C LEU A 80 -9.04 22.92 3.29
N LEU A 81 -9.79 21.87 2.96
CA LEU A 81 -9.70 21.13 1.70
C LEU A 81 -11.04 21.21 0.98
N SER A 82 -11.02 21.17 -0.36
CA SER A 82 -12.24 21.00 -1.14
C SER A 82 -12.88 19.65 -0.85
N LEU A 83 -14.15 19.47 -1.22
CA LEU A 83 -14.85 18.20 -1.00
C LEU A 83 -14.19 17.05 -1.78
N GLU A 84 -13.71 17.33 -2.99
CA GLU A 84 -13.01 16.39 -3.85
C GLU A 84 -11.68 15.94 -3.24
N ASP A 85 -10.93 16.87 -2.64
CA ASP A 85 -9.69 16.56 -1.93
C ASP A 85 -9.94 15.73 -0.67
N GLN A 86 -11.03 16.01 0.06
CA GLN A 86 -11.43 15.19 1.20
C GLN A 86 -11.78 13.77 0.75
N GLN A 87 -12.53 13.62 -0.34
CA GLN A 87 -12.85 12.31 -0.93
C GLN A 87 -11.59 11.57 -1.38
N ALA A 88 -10.63 12.27 -2.00
CA ALA A 88 -9.34 11.69 -2.38
C ALA A 88 -8.55 11.16 -1.16
N ILE A 89 -8.59 11.87 -0.03
CA ILE A 89 -7.99 11.41 1.23
C ILE A 89 -8.73 10.20 1.79
N LEU A 90 -10.06 10.18 1.70
CA LEU A 90 -10.89 9.05 2.16
C LEU A 90 -10.70 7.77 1.32
N ALA A 91 -9.91 7.81 0.24
CA ALA A 91 -9.36 6.62 -0.41
C ALA A 91 -8.52 5.73 0.55
N LEU A 92 -8.18 6.22 1.76
CA LEU A 92 -7.63 5.39 2.83
C LEU A 92 -8.53 4.22 3.25
N SER A 93 -9.85 4.27 2.97
CA SER A 93 -10.76 3.13 3.14
C SER A 93 -10.27 1.88 2.39
N ARG A 94 -9.78 2.05 1.15
CA ARG A 94 -9.12 0.99 0.37
C ARG A 94 -7.91 0.42 1.11
N MET A 95 -7.04 1.29 1.61
CA MET A 95 -5.81 0.87 2.29
C MET A 95 -6.08 0.02 3.52
N LEU A 96 -7.09 0.44 4.29
CA LEU A 96 -7.50 -0.17 5.56
C LEU A 96 -8.54 -1.27 5.37
N ARG A 97 -8.93 -1.59 4.13
CA ARG A 97 -9.89 -2.64 3.80
C ARG A 97 -11.24 -2.42 4.49
N ILE A 98 -11.79 -1.21 4.38
CA ILE A 98 -13.05 -0.83 5.04
C ILE A 98 -14.17 -0.91 3.99
N SER A 99 -14.73 -2.10 3.83
CA SER A 99 -15.89 -2.39 2.97
C SER A 99 -16.60 -3.67 3.42
N ASP A 100 -17.84 -3.89 2.95
CA ASP A 100 -18.60 -5.10 3.27
C ASP A 100 -17.95 -6.37 2.71
N GLU A 101 -17.36 -6.27 1.52
CA GLU A 101 -16.64 -7.36 0.89
C GLU A 101 -15.42 -7.76 1.72
N ASP A 102 -14.59 -6.78 2.10
CA ASP A 102 -13.41 -7.02 2.92
C ASP A 102 -13.80 -7.58 4.32
N GLU A 103 -14.90 -7.11 4.89
CA GLU A 103 -15.42 -7.60 6.16
C GLU A 103 -15.85 -9.07 6.07
N ASN A 104 -16.65 -9.40 5.06
CA ASN A 104 -17.12 -10.77 4.85
C ASN A 104 -15.94 -11.72 4.64
N THR A 105 -14.92 -11.32 3.87
CA THR A 105 -13.73 -12.16 3.65
C THR A 105 -12.98 -12.45 4.96
N VAL A 106 -12.80 -11.44 5.82
CA VAL A 106 -12.15 -11.64 7.13
C VAL A 106 -12.98 -12.55 8.03
N ILE A 107 -14.30 -12.37 8.05
CA ILE A 107 -15.22 -13.21 8.84
C ILE A 107 -15.18 -14.67 8.36
N GLU A 108 -15.22 -14.90 7.05
CA GLU A 108 -15.15 -16.26 6.48
C GLU A 108 -13.82 -16.93 6.81
N PHE A 109 -12.71 -16.22 6.68
CA PHE A 109 -11.39 -16.71 7.07
C PHE A 109 -11.33 -17.07 8.57
N GLN A 110 -11.82 -16.18 9.44
CA GLN A 110 -11.82 -16.39 10.90
C GLN A 110 -12.80 -17.47 11.37
N LYS A 111 -13.83 -17.81 10.58
CA LYS A 111 -14.67 -18.98 10.83
C LYS A 111 -13.93 -20.29 10.58
N LEU A 112 -13.03 -20.32 9.59
CA LEU A 112 -12.20 -21.49 9.29
C LEU A 112 -11.04 -21.63 10.27
N TYR A 113 -10.55 -20.51 10.84
CA TYR A 113 -9.42 -20.46 11.76
C TYR A 113 -9.74 -19.61 12.99
N PRO A 114 -10.36 -20.18 14.04
CA PRO A 114 -10.74 -19.45 15.24
C PRO A 114 -9.58 -18.74 15.96
N GLU A 115 -8.38 -19.33 15.94
CA GLU A 115 -7.17 -18.74 16.52
C GLU A 115 -6.80 -17.43 15.84
N ALA A 116 -7.05 -17.33 14.52
CA ALA A 116 -6.86 -16.08 13.80
C ALA A 116 -7.83 -14.99 14.27
N LYS A 117 -9.04 -15.36 14.71
CA LYS A 117 -10.01 -14.42 15.29
C LYS A 117 -9.52 -13.87 16.62
N GLU A 118 -9.04 -14.75 17.50
CA GLU A 118 -8.52 -14.38 18.82
C GLU A 118 -7.36 -13.39 18.71
N GLU A 119 -6.48 -13.61 17.72
CA GLU A 119 -5.35 -12.73 17.44
C GLU A 119 -5.71 -11.48 16.61
N GLY A 120 -6.96 -11.34 16.15
CA GLY A 120 -7.37 -10.25 15.25
C GLY A 120 -6.66 -10.29 13.89
N PHE A 121 -6.25 -11.49 13.44
CA PHE A 121 -5.55 -11.73 12.19
C PHE A 121 -6.53 -11.88 11.01
N GLY A 122 -6.10 -11.50 9.80
CA GLY A 122 -6.85 -11.73 8.56
C GLY A 122 -6.99 -10.50 7.65
N ARG A 123 -7.11 -9.30 8.22
CA ARG A 123 -7.17 -8.07 7.40
C ARG A 123 -5.78 -7.68 6.90
N ILE A 124 -5.63 -7.53 5.59
CA ILE A 124 -4.33 -7.24 4.94
C ILE A 124 -4.27 -5.79 4.46
N PHE A 125 -3.34 -5.04 5.05
CA PHE A 125 -3.02 -3.67 4.65
C PHE A 125 -2.51 -3.59 3.21
N ARG A 126 -3.06 -2.64 2.44
CA ARG A 126 -2.63 -2.32 1.06
C ARG A 126 -2.34 -0.83 0.88
N SER A 127 -1.78 -0.49 -0.27
CA SER A 127 -1.48 0.91 -0.63
C SER A 127 -2.77 1.67 -1.01
N PRO A 128 -2.73 2.95 -1.40
CA PRO A 128 -3.91 3.69 -1.85
C PRO A 128 -4.26 3.45 -3.33
N SER A 129 -3.38 2.80 -4.10
CA SER A 129 -3.61 2.48 -5.52
C SER A 129 -3.00 1.14 -5.91
N ILE A 130 -3.58 0.48 -6.90
CA ILE A 130 -3.07 -0.81 -7.39
C ILE A 130 -1.71 -0.62 -8.07
N PHE A 131 -1.45 0.55 -8.62
CA PHE A 131 -0.14 0.90 -9.14
C PHE A 131 0.94 0.88 -8.05
N GLU A 132 0.69 1.49 -6.88
CA GLU A 132 1.64 1.44 -5.76
C GLU A 132 1.83 -0.01 -5.27
N ASP A 133 0.75 -0.78 -5.16
CA ASP A 133 0.81 -2.20 -4.78
C ASP A 133 1.66 -3.01 -5.77
N ALA A 134 1.40 -2.87 -7.07
CA ALA A 134 2.09 -3.58 -8.14
C ALA A 134 3.58 -3.22 -8.22
N VAL A 135 3.93 -1.94 -8.07
CA VAL A 135 5.35 -1.53 -8.00
C VAL A 135 6.01 -2.10 -6.76
N LYS A 136 5.37 -2.05 -5.58
CA LYS A 136 5.92 -2.66 -4.35
C LYS A 136 6.11 -4.17 -4.48
N SER A 137 5.21 -4.89 -5.14
CA SER A 137 5.37 -6.31 -5.47
C SER A 137 6.63 -6.57 -6.29
N LEU A 138 6.92 -5.72 -7.29
CA LEU A 138 8.17 -5.81 -8.06
C LEU A 138 9.42 -5.55 -7.20
N LEU A 139 9.32 -4.68 -6.19
CA LEU A 139 10.42 -4.41 -5.26
C LEU A 139 10.73 -5.58 -4.32
N LEU A 140 9.74 -6.41 -4.01
CA LEU A 140 9.90 -7.59 -3.16
C LEU A 140 10.61 -8.72 -3.89
N CYS A 141 10.23 -8.99 -5.13
CA CYS A 141 10.73 -10.11 -5.91
C CYS A 141 12.27 -10.07 -6.05
N TYR A 142 12.97 -11.15 -5.73
CA TYR A 142 14.44 -11.29 -5.75
C TYR A 142 15.21 -10.22 -4.95
N SER A 143 14.66 -9.78 -3.82
CA SER A 143 15.26 -8.76 -2.96
C SER A 143 15.20 -9.19 -1.50
N SER A 144 16.21 -8.83 -0.72
CA SER A 144 16.08 -8.91 0.74
C SER A 144 15.11 -7.83 1.22
N TRP A 145 14.46 -8.09 2.36
CA TRP A 145 13.52 -7.13 2.95
C TRP A 145 14.13 -5.74 3.16
N GLN A 146 15.34 -5.68 3.73
CA GLN A 146 16.06 -4.42 3.93
C GLN A 146 16.31 -3.66 2.62
N ARG A 147 16.62 -4.37 1.53
CA ARG A 147 16.82 -3.76 0.21
C ARG A 147 15.49 -3.24 -0.35
N THR A 148 14.40 -3.99 -0.16
CA THR A 148 13.05 -3.58 -0.57
C THR A 148 12.62 -2.29 0.14
N LEU A 149 12.84 -2.19 1.45
CA LEU A 149 12.57 -0.96 2.23
C LEU A 149 13.38 0.23 1.72
N LYS A 150 14.68 0.03 1.43
CA LYS A 150 15.55 1.08 0.86
C LYS A 150 15.06 1.55 -0.51
N MET A 151 14.68 0.63 -1.41
CA MET A 151 14.16 0.96 -2.74
C MET A 151 12.85 1.76 -2.65
N ALA A 152 11.91 1.33 -1.82
CA ALA A 152 10.64 2.04 -1.62
C ALA A 152 10.88 3.46 -1.08
N LYS A 153 11.77 3.62 -0.11
CA LYS A 153 12.16 4.93 0.43
C LYS A 153 12.79 5.82 -0.63
N SER A 154 13.68 5.28 -1.46
CA SER A 154 14.31 6.02 -2.55
C SER A 154 13.31 6.49 -3.61
N LEU A 155 12.32 5.67 -3.96
CA LEU A 155 11.25 6.07 -4.89
C LEU A 155 10.45 7.27 -4.34
N CYS A 156 10.08 7.24 -3.06
CA CYS A 156 9.31 8.33 -2.44
C CYS A 156 10.11 9.65 -2.33
N GLY A 157 11.44 9.56 -2.26
CA GLY A 157 12.33 10.73 -2.19
C GLY A 157 12.73 11.31 -3.54
N LEU A 158 12.44 10.60 -4.64
CA LEU A 158 13.05 10.88 -5.95
C LEU A 158 12.66 12.26 -6.51
N LYS A 159 11.37 12.59 -6.50
CA LYS A 159 10.87 13.88 -6.98
C LYS A 159 11.48 15.04 -6.18
N LEU A 160 11.58 14.90 -4.86
CA LEU A 160 12.23 15.91 -4.02
C LEU A 160 13.70 16.07 -4.37
N GLN A 161 14.44 14.97 -4.50
CA GLN A 161 15.87 15.00 -4.83
C GLN A 161 16.12 15.73 -6.15
N LEU A 162 15.31 15.47 -7.18
CA LEU A 162 15.43 16.13 -8.49
C LEU A 162 14.95 17.59 -8.47
N SER A 163 13.96 17.92 -7.64
CA SER A 163 13.47 19.30 -7.49
C SER A 163 14.42 20.21 -6.71
N ARG A 164 15.20 19.69 -5.76
CA ARG A 164 16.16 20.47 -4.93
C ARG A 164 17.30 21.08 -5.74
N SER A 165 17.55 20.58 -6.95
CA SER A 165 18.42 21.20 -7.95
C SER A 165 17.89 22.54 -8.47
N ASN A 166 16.58 22.77 -8.37
CA ASN A 166 15.89 24.00 -8.78
C ASN A 166 15.44 24.78 -7.53
N ARG A 167 15.86 26.03 -7.38
CA ARG A 167 15.76 26.87 -6.15
C ARG A 167 14.34 27.18 -5.62
N LYS A 168 13.27 26.55 -6.11
CA LYS A 168 11.91 26.78 -5.60
C LYS A 168 11.59 25.80 -4.47
N LYS A 169 11.77 26.25 -3.21
CA LYS A 169 11.29 25.61 -1.98
C LYS A 169 9.75 25.61 -1.95
N GLN A 170 9.10 24.77 -2.74
CA GLN A 170 7.73 24.37 -2.42
C GLN A 170 7.77 23.25 -1.39
N GLN A 171 6.80 23.27 -0.48
CA GLN A 171 6.57 22.31 0.59
C GLN A 171 6.12 20.96 0.02
N LEU A 172 6.94 20.37 -0.87
CA LEU A 172 6.66 19.09 -1.50
C LEU A 172 6.82 17.99 -0.45
N VAL A 173 5.71 17.42 -0.01
CA VAL A 173 5.72 16.20 0.79
C VAL A 173 6.02 15.02 -0.14
N GLY A 174 7.08 14.27 0.14
CA GLY A 174 7.46 13.11 -0.67
C GLY A 174 6.48 11.96 -0.50
N ASN A 175 5.81 11.59 -1.59
CA ASN A 175 4.85 10.48 -1.67
C ASN A 175 5.39 9.38 -2.59
N PHE A 176 4.75 8.21 -2.58
CA PHE A 176 5.01 7.20 -3.59
C PHE A 176 4.68 7.76 -4.98
N PRO A 177 5.55 7.60 -5.99
CA PRO A 177 5.38 8.27 -7.27
C PRO A 177 4.20 7.69 -8.06
N THR A 178 3.48 8.54 -8.79
CA THR A 178 2.51 8.09 -9.81
C THR A 178 3.22 7.52 -11.03
N SER A 179 2.48 6.79 -11.87
CA SER A 179 2.94 6.39 -13.20
C SER A 179 3.43 7.58 -14.02
N LYS A 180 2.66 8.68 -14.06
CA LYS A 180 3.05 9.94 -14.71
C LYS A 180 4.38 10.49 -14.20
N GLU A 181 4.55 10.59 -12.89
CA GLU A 181 5.80 11.07 -12.28
C GLU A 181 6.99 10.18 -12.64
N LEU A 182 6.80 8.85 -12.66
CA LEU A 182 7.85 7.93 -13.08
C LEU A 182 8.23 8.11 -14.54
N VAL A 183 7.25 8.31 -15.44
CA VAL A 183 7.49 8.57 -16.87
C VAL A 183 8.27 9.87 -17.06
N GLU A 184 7.89 10.94 -16.36
CA GLU A 184 8.56 12.24 -16.41
C GLU A 184 10.01 12.17 -15.87
N ILE A 185 10.23 11.42 -14.79
CA ILE A 185 11.56 11.26 -14.20
C ILE A 185 12.49 10.47 -15.12
N GLY A 186 11.96 9.47 -15.84
CA GLY A 186 12.71 8.68 -16.81
C GLY A 186 13.55 7.55 -16.19
N GLU A 187 13.82 6.54 -17.02
CA GLU A 187 14.45 5.28 -16.57
C GLU A 187 15.87 5.47 -16.04
N THR A 188 16.66 6.32 -16.70
CA THR A 188 18.05 6.62 -16.31
C THR A 188 18.13 7.16 -14.88
N ASN A 189 17.20 8.04 -14.50
CA ASN A 189 17.15 8.58 -13.14
C ASN A 189 16.68 7.54 -12.13
N LEU A 190 15.71 6.69 -12.49
CA LEU A 190 15.28 5.57 -11.64
C LEU A 190 16.42 4.59 -11.35
N GLN A 191 17.22 4.26 -12.37
CA GLN A 191 18.38 3.38 -12.20
C GLN A 191 19.45 4.02 -11.30
N LYS A 192 19.83 5.28 -11.59
CA LYS A 192 20.90 5.98 -10.87
C LYS A 192 20.56 6.31 -9.42
N GLN A 193 19.35 6.81 -9.17
CA GLN A 193 18.98 7.37 -7.86
C GLN A 193 18.33 6.36 -6.92
N CYS A 194 17.59 5.37 -7.45
CA CYS A 194 16.82 4.43 -6.62
C CYS A 194 17.46 3.04 -6.48
N ARG A 195 18.58 2.75 -7.16
CA ARG A 195 19.31 1.46 -7.12
C ARG A 195 18.41 0.24 -7.37
N LEU A 196 17.41 0.40 -8.23
CA LEU A 196 16.38 -0.62 -8.51
C LEU A 196 16.92 -1.83 -9.28
N GLY A 197 18.10 -1.69 -9.92
CA GLY A 197 18.65 -2.69 -10.83
C GLY A 197 17.71 -2.95 -12.00
N MET A 198 17.56 -4.22 -12.40
CA MET A 198 16.67 -4.67 -13.48
C MET A 198 15.21 -4.22 -13.33
N ARG A 199 14.75 -3.94 -12.10
CA ARG A 199 13.37 -3.52 -11.81
C ARG A 199 13.04 -2.14 -12.39
N ALA A 200 14.04 -1.27 -12.56
CA ALA A 200 13.81 0.07 -13.13
C ALA A 200 13.11 0.00 -14.49
N GLY A 201 13.58 -0.90 -15.36
CA GLY A 201 12.98 -1.10 -16.69
C GLY A 201 11.56 -1.67 -16.63
N TYR A 202 11.29 -2.56 -15.67
CA TYR A 202 9.95 -3.14 -15.48
C TYR A 202 8.95 -2.08 -14.98
N ILE A 203 9.35 -1.31 -13.98
CA ILE A 203 8.56 -0.22 -13.41
C ILE A 203 8.31 0.86 -14.46
N MET A 204 9.31 1.22 -15.26
CA MET A 204 9.15 2.20 -16.34
C MET A 204 8.18 1.70 -17.44
N LYS A 205 8.28 0.43 -17.84
CA LYS A 205 7.34 -0.16 -18.82
C LYS A 205 5.92 -0.20 -18.28
N LEU A 206 5.75 -0.58 -17.01
CA LEU A 206 4.47 -0.55 -16.32
C LEU A 206 3.89 0.87 -16.33
N ALA A 207 4.65 1.86 -15.85
CA ALA A 207 4.23 3.26 -15.80
C ALA A 207 3.80 3.78 -17.18
N LYS A 208 4.60 3.56 -18.23
CA LYS A 208 4.26 3.96 -19.61
C LYS A 208 3.00 3.30 -20.15
N LYS A 209 2.71 2.05 -19.77
CA LYS A 209 1.50 1.34 -20.21
C LYS A 209 0.26 1.92 -19.51
N VAL A 210 0.35 2.15 -18.20
CA VAL A 210 -0.71 2.79 -17.39
C VAL A 210 -1.05 4.19 -17.91
N GLU A 211 -0.06 5.00 -18.30
CA GLU A 211 -0.36 6.32 -18.89
C GLU A 211 -1.00 6.25 -20.29
N LYS A 212 -0.93 5.10 -20.96
CA LYS A 212 -1.50 4.91 -22.31
C LYS A 212 -2.87 4.24 -22.29
N ASN A 213 -3.24 3.57 -21.20
CA ASN A 213 -4.48 2.82 -21.13
C ASN A 213 -4.98 2.66 -19.69
N SER A 214 -6.27 2.38 -19.55
CA SER A 214 -6.89 2.24 -18.23
C SER A 214 -6.72 0.84 -17.61
N VAL A 215 -5.52 0.23 -17.74
CA VAL A 215 -5.30 -1.15 -17.26
C VAL A 215 -5.38 -1.26 -15.74
N MET A 216 -4.96 -0.23 -14.99
CA MET A 216 -5.01 -0.23 -13.53
C MET A 216 -6.44 -0.06 -13.02
N GLU A 217 -7.24 0.76 -13.69
CA GLU A 217 -8.65 0.95 -13.39
C GLU A 217 -9.46 -0.31 -13.69
N LYS A 218 -9.09 -1.06 -14.74
CA LYS A 218 -9.64 -2.39 -15.03
C LYS A 218 -9.27 -3.39 -13.94
N LEU A 219 -7.98 -3.46 -13.57
CA LEU A 219 -7.51 -4.35 -12.50
C LEU A 219 -8.19 -4.05 -11.16
N GLU A 220 -8.35 -2.79 -10.77
CA GLU A 220 -8.97 -2.41 -9.50
C GLU A 220 -10.44 -2.89 -9.38
N LYS A 221 -11.12 -3.14 -10.51
CA LYS A 221 -12.50 -3.65 -10.55
C LYS A 221 -12.59 -5.15 -10.81
N GLU A 222 -11.48 -5.79 -11.15
CA GLU A 222 -11.46 -7.22 -11.48
C GLU A 222 -11.50 -8.07 -10.21
N LYS A 223 -12.34 -9.10 -10.23
CA LYS A 223 -12.51 -10.06 -9.12
C LYS A 223 -12.09 -11.48 -9.49
N SER A 224 -12.05 -11.79 -10.78
CA SER A 224 -11.58 -13.09 -11.27
C SER A 224 -10.07 -13.20 -11.10
N CYS A 225 -9.64 -14.15 -10.27
CA CYS A 225 -8.22 -14.48 -10.13
C CYS A 225 -7.56 -14.76 -11.48
N TRP A 226 -8.23 -15.50 -12.37
CA TRP A 226 -7.65 -15.88 -13.65
C TRP A 226 -7.46 -14.69 -14.59
N LEU A 227 -8.46 -13.81 -14.72
CA LEU A 227 -8.36 -12.61 -15.57
C LEU A 227 -7.33 -11.63 -15.02
N ALA A 228 -7.37 -11.36 -13.71
CA ALA A 228 -6.39 -10.47 -13.06
C ALA A 228 -4.96 -11.01 -13.21
N TYR A 229 -4.77 -12.33 -13.05
CA TYR A 229 -3.48 -12.97 -13.28
C TYR A 229 -3.03 -12.79 -14.74
N SER A 230 -3.90 -13.07 -15.71
CA SER A 230 -3.57 -12.95 -17.13
C SER A 230 -3.17 -11.52 -17.51
N ILE A 231 -3.86 -10.51 -16.97
CA ILE A 231 -3.50 -9.11 -17.20
C ILE A 231 -2.13 -8.79 -16.61
N LEU A 232 -1.86 -9.23 -15.38
CA LEU A 232 -0.56 -8.99 -14.72
C LEU A 232 0.59 -9.71 -15.43
N ASP A 233 0.35 -10.90 -15.97
CA ASP A 233 1.35 -11.72 -16.69
C ASP A 233 1.86 -11.04 -17.99
N GLU A 234 1.06 -10.15 -18.60
CA GLU A 234 1.52 -9.33 -19.75
C GLU A 234 2.68 -8.39 -19.39
N PHE A 235 2.89 -8.10 -18.10
CA PHE A 235 3.92 -7.18 -17.63
C PHE A 235 5.19 -7.92 -17.23
N LYS A 236 6.28 -7.65 -17.93
CA LYS A 236 7.60 -8.18 -17.56
C LYS A 236 7.95 -7.81 -16.11
N GLY A 237 8.30 -8.83 -15.32
CA GLY A 237 8.60 -8.71 -13.88
C GLY A 237 7.52 -9.28 -12.97
N PHE A 238 6.30 -9.50 -13.50
CA PHE A 238 5.21 -10.16 -12.81
C PHE A 238 5.26 -11.68 -13.01
N GLY A 239 6.26 -12.31 -12.39
CA GLY A 239 6.26 -13.77 -12.22
C GLY A 239 5.31 -14.21 -11.11
N PRO A 240 5.18 -15.53 -10.84
CA PRO A 240 4.19 -16.09 -9.92
C PRO A 240 4.12 -15.39 -8.56
N PHE A 241 5.27 -15.07 -7.96
CA PHE A 241 5.34 -14.38 -6.67
C PHE A 241 4.81 -12.93 -6.71
N SER A 242 5.30 -12.11 -7.65
CA SER A 242 4.88 -10.71 -7.78
C SER A 242 3.39 -10.60 -8.15
N THR A 243 2.91 -11.52 -8.99
CA THR A 243 1.50 -11.61 -9.39
C THR A 243 0.63 -11.97 -8.19
N ALA A 244 0.96 -13.05 -7.48
CA ALA A 244 0.23 -13.44 -6.26
C ALA A 244 0.23 -12.33 -5.20
N THR A 245 1.36 -11.63 -5.00
CA THR A 245 1.44 -10.50 -4.05
C THR A 245 0.49 -9.37 -4.43
N THR A 246 0.40 -9.09 -5.73
CA THR A 246 -0.49 -8.05 -6.26
C THR A 246 -1.95 -8.47 -6.17
N LEU A 247 -2.29 -9.74 -6.48
CA LEU A 247 -3.63 -10.30 -6.31
C LEU A 247 -4.10 -10.26 -4.85
N MET A 248 -3.23 -10.64 -3.91
CA MET A 248 -3.51 -10.52 -2.48
C MET A 248 -3.78 -9.05 -2.09
N CYS A 249 -3.02 -8.10 -2.65
CA CYS A 249 -3.30 -6.69 -2.48
C CYS A 249 -4.63 -6.29 -3.12
N MET A 250 -5.14 -6.98 -4.14
CA MET A 250 -6.47 -6.71 -4.73
C MET A 250 -7.61 -7.29 -3.88
N GLY A 251 -7.34 -8.30 -3.05
CA GLY A 251 -8.36 -9.04 -2.29
C GLY A 251 -8.69 -10.40 -2.90
N ILE A 252 -7.83 -10.86 -3.80
CA ILE A 252 -7.93 -12.15 -4.50
C ILE A 252 -6.89 -13.08 -3.86
N TYR A 253 -7.36 -14.07 -3.10
CA TYR A 253 -6.55 -14.88 -2.18
C TYR A 253 -6.27 -16.30 -2.67
N GLU A 254 -6.74 -16.67 -3.86
CA GLU A 254 -6.61 -17.99 -4.47
C GLU A 254 -5.14 -18.37 -4.81
N LYS A 255 -4.25 -17.37 -4.83
CA LYS A 255 -2.81 -17.55 -5.04
C LYS A 255 -2.06 -16.96 -3.86
N VAL A 256 -1.34 -17.81 -3.13
CA VAL A 256 -0.51 -17.40 -1.99
C VAL A 256 0.89 -17.00 -2.46
N PRO A 257 1.36 -15.77 -2.17
CA PRO A 257 2.73 -15.37 -2.44
C PRO A 257 3.69 -16.26 -1.67
N THR A 258 4.48 -17.06 -2.39
CA THR A 258 5.40 -18.03 -1.77
C THR A 258 6.83 -17.70 -2.17
N ASP A 259 7.66 -17.32 -1.19
CA ASP A 259 9.09 -17.11 -1.38
C ASP A 259 9.93 -18.15 -0.61
N THR A 260 11.23 -17.89 -0.50
CA THR A 260 12.15 -18.77 0.24
C THR A 260 11.88 -18.79 1.73
N GLU A 261 11.46 -17.66 2.32
CA GLU A 261 11.16 -17.55 3.75
C GLU A 261 9.83 -18.25 4.08
N THR A 262 8.79 -18.08 3.25
CA THR A 262 7.53 -18.84 3.37
C THR A 262 7.81 -20.34 3.35
N LYS A 263 8.63 -20.80 2.41
CA LYS A 263 9.00 -22.23 2.31
C LYS A 263 9.78 -22.70 3.53
N ALA A 264 10.69 -21.90 4.07
CA ALA A 264 11.46 -22.24 5.25
C ALA A 264 10.56 -22.36 6.49
N LEU A 265 9.65 -21.39 6.70
CA LEU A 265 8.70 -21.39 7.80
C LEU A 265 7.76 -22.61 7.73
N LEU A 266 7.21 -22.92 6.55
CA LEU A 266 6.34 -24.08 6.37
C LEU A 266 7.07 -25.39 6.72
N LYS A 267 8.33 -25.53 6.34
CA LYS A 267 9.14 -26.71 6.72
C LYS A 267 9.30 -26.82 8.23
N GLN A 268 9.55 -25.70 8.93
CA GLN A 268 9.70 -25.67 10.39
C GLN A 268 8.40 -26.04 11.11
N VAL A 269 7.26 -25.53 10.63
CA VAL A 269 5.94 -25.87 11.20
C VAL A 269 5.62 -27.34 10.98
N LEU A 270 5.80 -27.85 9.74
CA LEU A 270 5.54 -29.24 9.41
C LEU A 270 6.45 -30.21 10.18
N SER A 271 7.74 -29.87 10.37
CA SER A 271 8.65 -30.71 11.16
C SER A 271 8.22 -30.81 12.62
N THR A 272 7.68 -29.72 13.18
CA THR A 272 7.18 -29.66 14.57
C THR A 272 5.90 -30.49 14.73
N LEU A 273 5.01 -30.47 13.72
CA LEU A 273 3.78 -31.26 13.73
C LEU A 273 4.03 -32.76 13.55
N CYS A 274 5.05 -33.17 12.79
CA CYS A 274 5.40 -34.58 12.63
C CYS A 274 6.19 -35.18 13.82
N THR A 275 6.59 -34.37 14.80
CA THR A 275 7.29 -34.83 16.01
C THR A 275 6.40 -34.89 17.25
N ILE A 276 5.12 -34.51 17.11
CA ILE A 276 4.04 -34.67 18.11
C ILE A 276 3.22 -35.90 17.75
#